data_AF-A0A414ZCL0-F1
#
_entry.id   AF-A0A414ZCL0-F1
#
_cell.length_a   1.000
_cell.length_b   1.000
_cell.length_c   1.000
_cell.angle_alpha   90.00
_cell.angle_beta   90.00
_cell.angle_gamma   90.00
#
_symmetry.space_group_name_H-M   'P 1'
#
loop_
_entity.id
_entity.type
_entity.pdbx_description
1 polymer ?
#
loop_
_entity_poly.entity_id
_entity_poly.type
_entity_poly.pdbx_seq_one_letter_code
_entity_poly.pdbx_strand_id
1 'polypeptide(L)' 'MRTMLEQSFFRLLSECSQRKVSVTEFTEAIEELANYLADFSTNEQDNSVLLRYLSFGLHRLKSYRVRFEQEKNALFVSH' A
#
# COMPACT_ATOMS: atom_id res chain seq x y z
N MET A 1 1.08 -11.51 -14.03
CA MET A 1 0.62 -11.93 -12.68
C MET A 1 1.58 -12.86 -11.97
N ARG A 2 2.06 -13.97 -12.57
CA ARG A 2 2.96 -14.92 -11.90
C ARG A 2 4.28 -14.27 -11.43
N THR A 3 4.85 -13.40 -12.25
CA THR A 3 6.07 -12.59 -11.96
C THR A 3 5.90 -11.54 -10.84
N MET A 4 4.67 -11.06 -10.62
CA MET A 4 4.38 -10.05 -9.59
C MET A 4 4.28 -10.68 -8.20
N LEU A 5 3.71 -11.89 -8.11
CA LEU A 5 3.58 -12.64 -6.85
C LEU A 5 4.93 -13.21 -6.36
N GLU A 6 5.93 -13.25 -7.22
CA GLU A 6 7.30 -13.68 -6.89
C GLU A 6 8.14 -12.57 -6.24
N GLN A 7 7.64 -11.32 -6.23
CA GLN A 7 8.34 -10.17 -5.66
C GLN A 7 8.54 -10.32 -4.14
N SER A 8 9.68 -9.83 -3.66
CA SER A 8 10.10 -9.89 -2.25
C SER A 8 9.02 -9.37 -1.30
N PHE A 9 8.28 -8.34 -1.70
CA PHE A 9 7.18 -7.76 -0.92
C PHE A 9 6.10 -8.78 -0.53
N PHE A 10 5.59 -9.56 -1.49
CA PHE A 10 4.53 -10.54 -1.21
C PHE A 10 5.03 -11.72 -0.38
N ARG A 11 6.31 -12.09 -0.58
CA ARG A 11 6.98 -13.09 0.26
C ARG A 11 7.10 -12.61 1.71
N LEU A 12 7.56 -11.38 1.92
CA LEU A 12 7.69 -10.79 3.26
C LEU A 12 6.34 -10.64 3.98
N LEU A 13 5.27 -10.29 3.26
CA LEU A 13 3.91 -10.25 3.83
C LEU A 13 3.45 -11.62 4.35
N SER A 14 3.77 -12.70 3.62
CA SER A 14 3.48 -14.07 4.06
C SER A 14 4.29 -14.46 5.29
N GLU A 15 5.56 -14.03 5.33
CA GLU A 15 6.49 -14.31 6.42
C GLU A 15 6.22 -13.51 7.70
N CYS A 16 5.49 -12.39 7.64
CA CYS A 16 5.15 -11.58 8.82
C CYS A 16 4.36 -12.34 9.89
N SER A 17 3.65 -13.40 9.51
CA SER A 17 2.96 -14.29 10.45
C SER A 17 3.91 -15.21 11.21
N GLN A 18 5.07 -15.52 10.61
CA GLN A 18 6.02 -16.51 11.11
C GLN A 18 7.26 -15.89 11.76
N ARG A 19 7.72 -14.73 11.26
CA ARG A 19 8.88 -14.01 11.78
C ARG A 19 8.66 -12.52 11.82
N LYS A 20 9.39 -11.86 12.72
CA LYS A 20 9.43 -10.40 12.78
C LYS A 20 10.31 -9.88 11.66
N VAL A 21 9.68 -9.36 10.60
CA VAL A 21 10.38 -8.72 9.47
C VAL A 21 10.82 -7.32 9.89
N SER A 22 12.03 -6.93 9.51
CA SER A 22 12.58 -5.61 9.81
C SER A 22 11.97 -4.53 8.92
N VAL A 23 11.99 -3.28 9.40
CA VAL A 23 11.51 -2.12 8.63
C VAL A 23 12.38 -1.90 7.39
N THR A 24 13.67 -2.20 7.48
CA THR A 24 14.62 -2.10 6.36
C THR A 24 14.31 -3.10 5.25
N GLU A 25 14.10 -4.38 5.60
CA GLU A 25 13.67 -5.41 4.62
C GLU A 25 12.38 -5.02 3.92
N PHE A 26 11.41 -4.45 4.66
CA PHE A 26 10.16 -3.97 4.08
C PHE A 26 10.35 -2.77 3.15
N THR A 27 11.24 -1.86 3.51
CA THR A 27 11.50 -0.65 2.72
C THR A 27 12.14 -1.03 1.39
N GLU A 28 13.15 -1.89 1.41
CA GLU A 28 13.81 -2.42 0.21
C GLU A 28 12.82 -3.17 -0.70
N ALA A 29 11.95 -4.01 -0.12
CA ALA A 29 10.95 -4.74 -0.89
C ALA A 29 9.87 -3.84 -1.52
N ILE A 30 9.53 -2.72 -0.86
CA ILE A 30 8.61 -1.72 -1.41
C ILE A 30 9.28 -0.97 -2.57
N GLU A 31 10.56 -0.62 -2.46
CA GLU A 31 11.33 0.02 -3.53
C GLU A 31 11.47 -0.90 -4.75
N GLU A 32 11.77 -2.18 -4.56
CA GLU A 32 11.80 -3.19 -5.63
C GLU A 32 10.45 -3.29 -6.34
N LEU A 33 9.35 -3.36 -5.58
CA LEU A 33 8.00 -3.40 -6.13
C LEU A 33 7.65 -2.11 -6.89
N ALA A 34 8.06 -0.94 -6.40
CA ALA A 34 7.82 0.33 -7.06
C ALA A 34 8.56 0.42 -8.41
N ASN A 35 9.82 -0.04 -8.47
CA ASN A 35 10.59 -0.10 -9.71
C ASN A 35 9.98 -1.08 -10.70
N TYR A 36 9.57 -2.27 -10.24
CA TYR A 36 8.87 -3.24 -11.08
C TYR A 36 7.56 -2.67 -11.64
N LEU A 37 6.77 -1.98 -10.82
CA LEU A 37 5.52 -1.34 -11.27
C LEU A 37 5.80 -0.18 -12.24
N ALA A 38 6.87 0.59 -12.06
CA ALA A 38 7.26 1.65 -12.97
C ALA A 38 7.63 1.07 -14.35
N ASP A 39 8.48 0.05 -14.40
CA ASP A 39 8.89 -0.65 -15.63
C ASP A 39 7.75 -1.44 -16.29
N PHE A 40 6.89 -2.06 -15.48
CA PHE A 40 5.69 -2.71 -15.98
C PHE A 40 4.72 -1.65 -16.57
N SER A 41 4.64 -0.47 -15.96
CA SER A 41 3.76 0.60 -16.41
C SER A 41 4.16 1.28 -17.71
N THR A 42 5.45 1.23 -18.07
CA THR A 42 5.93 1.75 -19.35
C THR A 42 5.67 0.78 -20.50
N ASN A 43 5.42 -0.50 -20.23
CA ASN A 43 5.19 -1.53 -21.26
C ASN A 43 3.70 -1.83 -21.54
N GLU A 44 2.79 -1.62 -20.58
CA GLU A 44 1.35 -1.84 -20.77
C GLU A 44 0.52 -0.69 -20.18
N GLN A 45 -0.28 -0.06 -21.05
CA GLN A 45 -1.25 1.01 -20.76
C GLN A 45 -2.22 0.68 -19.59
N ASP A 46 -2.35 -0.60 -19.24
CA ASP A 46 -3.18 -1.13 -18.15
C ASP A 46 -2.69 -0.79 -16.74
N ASN A 47 -1.41 -0.48 -16.54
CA ASN A 47 -0.88 -0.12 -15.22
C ASN A 47 -1.32 1.27 -14.74
N SER A 48 -1.61 2.17 -15.68
CA SER A 48 -2.21 3.45 -15.36
C SER A 48 -3.57 3.28 -14.66
N VAL A 49 -4.31 2.22 -15.01
CA VAL A 49 -5.60 1.88 -14.41
C VAL A 49 -5.41 1.34 -13.00
N LEU A 50 -4.44 0.43 -12.79
CA LEU A 50 -4.09 -0.08 -11.45
C LEU A 50 -3.62 1.04 -10.52
N LEU A 51 -2.72 1.90 -10.97
CA LEU A 51 -2.25 3.07 -10.22
C LEU A 51 -3.39 4.03 -9.88
N ARG A 52 -4.35 4.22 -10.79
CA ARG A 52 -5.54 5.04 -10.54
C ARG A 52 -6.43 4.44 -9.45
N TYR A 53 -6.67 3.13 -9.46
CA TYR A 53 -7.46 2.47 -8.41
C TYR A 53 -6.76 2.49 -7.06
N LEU A 54 -5.44 2.24 -7.03
CA LEU A 54 -4.63 2.33 -5.82
C LEU A 54 -4.70 3.74 -5.22
N SER A 55 -4.52 4.77 -6.05
CA SER A 55 -4.61 6.18 -5.64
C SER A 55 -5.99 6.52 -5.08
N PHE A 56 -7.06 6.01 -5.70
CA PHE A 56 -8.42 6.22 -5.21
C PHE A 56 -8.65 5.53 -3.86
N GLY A 57 -8.13 4.31 -3.67
CA GLY A 57 -8.17 3.58 -2.40
C GLY A 57 -7.46 4.35 -1.28
N LEU A 58 -6.24 4.83 -1.53
CA LEU A 58 -5.50 5.64 -0.57
C LEU A 58 -6.21 6.95 -0.23
N HIS A 59 -6.83 7.61 -1.22
CA HIS A 59 -7.56 8.85 -0.97
C HIS A 59 -8.77 8.62 -0.05
N ARG A 60 -9.53 7.55 -0.28
CA ARG A 60 -10.63 7.16 0.61
C ARG A 60 -10.14 6.84 2.03
N LEU A 61 -9.02 6.13 2.16
CA LEU A 61 -8.45 5.81 3.47
C LEU A 61 -8.03 7.07 4.24
N LYS A 62 -7.41 8.05 3.56
CA LYS A 62 -7.10 9.36 4.16
C LYS A 62 -8.36 10.09 4.60
N SER A 63 -9.42 10.08 3.79
CA SER A 63 -10.70 10.71 4.13
C SER A 63 -11.34 10.05 5.36
N TYR A 64 -11.35 8.72 5.43
CA TYR A 64 -11.83 8.00 6.61
C TYR A 64 -11.05 8.34 7.87
N ARG A 65 -9.71 8.44 7.78
CA ARG A 65 -8.89 8.88 8.92
C ARG A 65 -9.30 10.27 9.41
N VAL A 66 -9.46 11.23 8.48
CA VAL A 66 -9.87 12.61 8.84
C VAL A 66 -11.25 12.61 9.49
N ARG A 67 -12.21 11.88 8.92
CA ARG A 67 -13.57 11.77 9.46
C ARG A 67 -13.59 11.13 10.84
N PHE A 68 -12.83 10.06 11.04
CA PHE A 68 -12.69 9.41 12.33
C PHE A 68 -12.14 10.35 13.41
N GLU A 69 -11.08 11.11 13.09
CA GLU A 69 -10.54 12.11 14.03
C GLU A 69 -11.53 13.23 14.35
N GLN A 70 -12.33 13.68 13.37
CA GLN A 70 -13.38 14.68 13.58
C GLN A 70 -14.49 14.17 14.49
N GLU A 71 -15.02 12.96 14.23
CA GLU A 71 -16.05 12.33 15.05
C GLU A 71 -15.56 12.12 16.48
N LYS A 72 -14.31 11.67 16.64
CA LYS A 72 -13.66 11.55 17.94
C LYS A 72 -13.60 12.89 18.68
N ASN A 73 -13.15 13.96 18.02
CA ASN A 73 -13.04 15.28 18.65
C ASN A 73 -14.42 15.85 19.02
N ALA A 74 -15.47 15.61 18.21
CA ALA A 74 -16.83 16.04 18.52
C ALA A 74 -17.40 15.34 19.78
N LEU A 75 -17.09 14.05 19.96
CA LEU A 75 -17.45 13.28 21.16
C LEU A 75 -16.75 13.82 22.43
N PHE A 76 -15.55 14.38 22.30
CA PHE A 76 -14.83 14.98 23.43
C PHE A 76 -15.26 16.43 23.75
N VAL A 77 -15.86 17.15 22.79
CA VAL A 77 -16.37 18.53 22.99
C VAL A 77 -17.79 18.53 23.59
N SER A 78 -18.51 17.42 23.50
CA SER A 78 -19.88 17.28 24.01
C SER A 78 -19.94 16.82 25.48
N HIS A 79 -18.82 16.86 26.21
CA HIS A 79 -18.71 16.41 27.61
C HIS A 79 -18.27 17.51 28.58
#